data_AF-A0A958A9E1-F1
#
_entry.id   AF-A0A958A9E1-F1
#
_cell.length_a   1.000
_cell.length_b   1.000
_cell.length_c   1.000
_cell.angle_alpha   90.00
_cell.angle_beta   90.00
_cell.angle_gamma   90.00
#
_symmetry.space_group_name_H-M   'P 1'
#
loop_
_entity.id
_entity.type
_entity.pdbx_description
1 polymer ?
#
loop_
_entity_poly.entity_id
_entity_poly.type
_entity_poly.pdbx_seq_one_letter_code
_entity_poly.pdbx_strand_id
1 'polypeptide(L)'
;LERLDRAKNDYLSVGQSLRDLSHVHWFRRFLGRHLLFEIGGHAVEALEDVAFGDSSYGQEDARWVLHCISVDTTARLAAEPECWICPDCWLGCGLLWIDRPWRSDWQFYGCRNCRRSRGLLHRTQEMVVVFDNRSSGLSCQEGLIRANWFTRRTLFDFDRIEIIRATDEDIERFAVQAGNDTDSLRRSRYPRMRCTIGPDCHLSANTIRILENSFGRVEQTTR
;
A
#
# COMPACT_ATOMS: atom_id res chain seq x y z
N LEU A 1 7.03 -20.64 23.59
CA LEU A 1 7.52 -19.43 22.89
C LEU A 1 8.52 -19.82 21.80
N GLU A 2 9.63 -20.49 22.11
CA GLU A 2 10.62 -20.93 21.11
C GLU A 2 10.07 -21.76 19.92
N ARG A 3 9.03 -22.57 20.13
CA ARG A 3 8.36 -23.31 19.03
C ARG A 3 7.58 -22.40 18.10
N LEU A 4 7.01 -21.32 18.63
CA LEU A 4 6.32 -20.28 17.85
C LEU A 4 7.34 -19.47 17.06
N ASP A 5 8.46 -19.08 17.68
CA ASP A 5 9.50 -18.30 17.01
C ASP A 5 10.16 -19.06 15.86
N ARG A 6 10.41 -20.37 16.04
CA ARG A 6 10.86 -21.23 14.93
C ARG A 6 9.81 -21.32 13.81
N ALA A 7 8.54 -21.53 14.17
CA ALA A 7 7.47 -21.58 13.18
C ALA A 7 7.31 -20.25 12.43
N LYS A 8 7.54 -19.10 13.05
CA LYS A 8 7.51 -17.80 12.36
C LYS A 8 8.55 -17.69 11.24
N ASN A 9 9.67 -18.40 11.31
CA ASN A 9 10.69 -18.38 10.25
C ASN A 9 10.39 -19.40 9.14
N ASP A 10 9.75 -20.52 9.49
CA ASP A 10 9.51 -21.64 8.56
C ASP A 10 8.11 -21.61 7.90
N TYR A 11 7.13 -20.89 8.48
CA TYR A 11 5.69 -21.05 8.19
C TYR A 11 4.93 -19.72 7.94
N LEU A 12 5.44 -18.81 7.11
CA LEU A 12 4.72 -17.57 6.77
C LEU A 12 3.86 -17.66 5.49
N SER A 13 3.32 -18.83 5.17
CA SER A 13 2.32 -18.92 4.10
C SER A 13 0.91 -18.92 4.68
N VAL A 14 0.04 -18.07 4.12
CA VAL A 14 -1.39 -18.02 4.49
C VAL A 14 -2.03 -19.40 4.39
N GLY A 15 -1.77 -20.13 3.29
CA GLY A 15 -2.38 -21.43 3.03
C GLY A 15 -2.05 -22.50 4.08
N GLN A 16 -0.81 -22.56 4.58
CA GLN A 16 -0.47 -23.52 5.64
C GLN A 16 -1.08 -23.12 6.98
N SER A 17 -1.09 -21.84 7.31
CA SER A 17 -1.69 -21.36 8.56
C SER A 17 -3.21 -21.59 8.58
N LEU A 18 -3.89 -21.50 7.44
CA LEU A 18 -5.30 -21.87 7.30
C LEU A 18 -5.53 -23.38 7.49
N ARG A 19 -4.65 -24.24 6.94
CA ARG A 19 -4.73 -25.69 7.22
C ARG A 19 -4.58 -25.99 8.71
N ASP A 20 -3.65 -25.30 9.37
CA ASP A 20 -3.44 -25.42 10.81
C ASP A 20 -4.65 -24.91 11.61
N LEU A 21 -5.35 -23.88 11.12
CA LEU A 21 -6.58 -23.33 11.71
C LEU A 21 -7.73 -24.35 11.78
N SER A 22 -7.87 -25.19 10.76
CA SER A 22 -8.91 -26.25 10.71
C SER A 22 -8.46 -27.58 11.32
N HIS A 23 -7.27 -27.64 11.91
CA HIS A 23 -6.68 -28.88 12.40
C HIS A 23 -7.37 -29.42 13.67
N VAL A 24 -7.47 -30.74 13.83
CA VAL A 24 -8.13 -31.40 14.99
C VAL A 24 -7.40 -31.15 16.31
N HIS A 25 -6.06 -31.18 16.30
CA HIS A 25 -5.23 -30.83 17.45
C HIS A 25 -5.28 -29.33 17.77
N TRP A 26 -5.62 -29.00 19.02
CA TRP A 26 -5.77 -27.64 19.51
C TRP A 26 -4.50 -26.78 19.33
N PHE A 27 -3.31 -27.36 19.50
CA PHE A 27 -2.04 -26.63 19.39
C PHE A 27 -1.77 -26.15 17.96
N ARG A 28 -2.19 -26.93 16.94
CA ARG A 28 -2.10 -26.52 15.54
C ARG A 28 -3.05 -25.37 15.24
N ARG A 29 -4.29 -25.42 15.73
CA ARG A 29 -5.23 -24.29 15.61
C ARG A 29 -4.70 -23.03 16.25
N PHE A 30 -4.18 -23.16 17.48
CA PHE A 30 -3.52 -22.07 18.19
C PHE A 30 -2.39 -21.45 17.34
N LEU A 31 -1.51 -22.27 16.78
CA LEU A 31 -0.43 -21.81 15.90
C LEU A 31 -0.97 -21.09 14.66
N GLY A 32 -1.95 -21.68 13.97
CA GLY A 32 -2.59 -21.09 12.80
C GLY A 32 -3.19 -19.71 13.10
N ARG A 33 -3.93 -19.57 14.20
CA ARG A 33 -4.51 -18.28 14.64
C ARG A 33 -3.42 -17.22 14.83
N HIS A 34 -2.35 -17.58 15.55
CA HIS A 34 -1.25 -16.64 15.82
C HIS A 34 -0.52 -16.23 14.54
N LEU A 35 -0.20 -17.18 13.65
CA LEU A 35 0.49 -16.87 12.40
C LEU A 35 -0.37 -16.02 11.45
N LEU A 36 -1.68 -16.31 11.34
CA LEU A 36 -2.59 -15.50 10.51
C LEU A 36 -2.73 -14.07 11.06
N PHE A 37 -2.81 -13.90 12.37
CA PHE A 37 -2.82 -12.57 13.00
C PHE A 37 -1.50 -11.80 12.79
N GLU A 38 -0.37 -12.49 12.81
CA GLU A 38 0.95 -11.90 12.53
C GLU A 38 1.12 -11.53 11.06
N ILE A 39 0.53 -12.29 10.13
CA ILE A 39 0.45 -11.91 8.70
C ILE A 39 -0.44 -10.66 8.54
N GLY A 40 -1.49 -10.52 9.35
CA GLY A 40 -2.37 -9.36 9.40
C GLY A 40 -3.28 -9.25 8.17
N GLY A 41 -3.46 -8.04 7.66
CA GLY A 41 -4.41 -7.73 6.59
C GLY A 41 -4.23 -8.52 5.29
N HIS A 42 -3.01 -9.03 5.03
CA HIS A 42 -2.74 -9.88 3.87
C HIS A 42 -3.42 -11.26 3.97
N ALA A 43 -3.82 -11.70 5.17
CA ALA A 43 -4.54 -12.95 5.38
C ALA A 43 -6.07 -12.79 5.26
N VAL A 44 -6.59 -11.56 5.17
CA VAL A 44 -8.03 -11.28 5.31
C VAL A 44 -8.89 -11.96 4.25
N GLU A 45 -8.50 -11.88 2.98
CA GLU A 45 -9.27 -12.50 1.88
C GLU A 45 -9.42 -14.02 2.09
N ALA A 46 -8.31 -14.71 2.36
CA ALA A 46 -8.36 -16.15 2.58
C ALA A 46 -9.07 -16.54 3.91
N LEU A 47 -9.08 -15.63 4.89
CA LEU A 47 -9.87 -15.78 6.11
C LEU A 47 -11.37 -15.55 5.87
N GLU A 48 -11.76 -14.66 4.96
CA GLU A 48 -13.15 -14.43 4.55
C GLU A 48 -13.75 -15.72 3.97
N ASP A 49 -13.01 -16.36 3.06
CA ASP A 49 -13.42 -17.63 2.46
C ASP A 49 -13.70 -18.71 3.52
N VAL A 50 -12.85 -18.81 4.54
CA VAL A 50 -13.04 -19.80 5.63
C VAL A 50 -14.13 -19.36 6.61
N ALA A 51 -14.23 -18.06 6.91
CA ALA A 51 -15.18 -17.53 7.88
C ALA A 51 -16.63 -17.56 7.37
N PHE A 52 -16.83 -17.44 6.05
CA PHE A 52 -18.13 -17.28 5.42
C PHE A 52 -18.48 -18.33 4.36
N GLY A 53 -17.57 -19.27 4.07
CA GLY A 53 -17.84 -20.41 3.20
C GLY A 53 -18.69 -21.52 3.85
N ASP A 54 -19.00 -22.55 3.08
CA ASP A 54 -19.92 -23.63 3.49
C ASP A 54 -19.35 -24.62 4.52
N SER A 55 -18.02 -24.64 4.70
CA SER A 55 -17.37 -25.52 5.68
C SER A 55 -17.59 -25.03 7.09
N SER A 56 -18.12 -25.87 7.99
CA SER A 56 -18.26 -25.54 9.42
C SER A 56 -16.93 -25.54 10.19
N TYR A 57 -15.89 -26.19 9.66
CA TYR A 57 -14.60 -26.32 10.36
C TYR A 57 -13.75 -25.05 10.24
N GLY A 58 -13.41 -24.47 11.39
CA GLY A 58 -12.51 -23.31 11.47
C GLY A 58 -13.19 -21.96 11.29
N GLN A 59 -14.52 -21.91 11.05
CA GLN A 59 -15.24 -20.65 10.87
C GLN A 59 -15.13 -19.72 12.08
N GLU A 60 -15.36 -20.25 13.28
CA GLU A 60 -15.28 -19.44 14.52
C GLU A 60 -13.88 -18.90 14.74
N ASP A 61 -12.86 -19.70 14.44
CA ASP A 61 -11.46 -19.32 14.57
C ASP A 61 -11.09 -18.26 13.53
N ALA A 62 -11.52 -18.41 12.29
CA ALA A 62 -11.29 -17.43 11.23
C ALA A 62 -11.98 -16.09 11.55
N ARG A 63 -13.25 -16.14 12.00
CA ARG A 63 -14.00 -14.97 12.47
C ARG A 63 -13.29 -14.27 13.63
N TRP A 64 -12.80 -15.04 14.59
CA TRP A 64 -12.03 -14.51 15.71
C TRP A 64 -10.74 -13.81 15.23
N VAL A 65 -9.98 -14.43 14.32
CA VAL A 65 -8.75 -13.82 13.77
C VAL A 65 -9.06 -12.53 13.00
N LEU A 66 -10.10 -12.53 12.16
CA LEU A 66 -10.55 -11.33 11.43
C LEU A 66 -10.93 -10.20 12.40
N HIS A 67 -11.66 -10.51 13.47
CA HIS A 67 -11.99 -9.56 14.52
C HIS A 67 -10.71 -9.01 15.19
N CYS A 68 -9.75 -9.87 15.54
CA CYS A 68 -8.48 -9.42 16.11
C CYS A 68 -7.69 -8.51 15.17
N ILE A 69 -7.64 -8.81 13.86
CA ILE A 69 -7.00 -7.94 12.86
C ILE A 69 -7.72 -6.58 12.79
N SER A 70 -9.05 -6.58 12.78
CA SER A 70 -9.86 -5.35 12.78
C SER A 70 -9.53 -4.46 13.99
N VAL A 71 -9.55 -5.03 15.20
CA VAL A 71 -9.25 -4.30 16.44
C VAL A 71 -7.80 -3.80 16.47
N ASP A 72 -6.84 -4.66 16.16
CA ASP A 72 -5.40 -4.32 16.19
C ASP A 72 -5.06 -3.21 15.19
N THR A 73 -5.53 -3.33 13.95
CA THR A 73 -5.24 -2.34 12.91
C THR A 73 -5.93 -1.01 13.18
N THR A 74 -7.14 -1.02 13.73
CA THR A 74 -7.82 0.21 14.17
C THR A 74 -7.00 0.91 15.26
N ALA A 75 -6.58 0.18 16.30
CA ALA A 75 -5.81 0.76 17.40
C ALA A 75 -4.46 1.36 16.95
N ARG A 76 -3.81 0.74 15.96
CA ARG A 76 -2.48 1.15 15.49
C ARG A 76 -2.49 2.22 14.39
N LEU A 77 -3.45 2.14 13.46
CA LEU A 77 -3.37 2.84 12.18
C LEU A 77 -4.49 3.87 11.98
N ALA A 78 -5.59 3.81 12.75
CA ALA A 78 -6.76 4.65 12.51
C ALA A 78 -6.54 6.13 12.82
N ALA A 79 -5.57 6.47 13.67
CA ALA A 79 -5.30 7.85 14.04
C ALA A 79 -4.81 8.69 12.85
N GLU A 80 -3.96 8.12 12.00
CA GLU A 80 -3.30 8.80 10.89
C GLU A 80 -3.07 7.83 9.70
N PRO A 81 -4.12 7.26 9.09
CA PRO A 81 -3.97 6.23 8.06
C PRO A 81 -3.15 6.71 6.84
N GLU A 82 -3.25 7.98 6.50
CA GLU A 82 -2.50 8.63 5.42
C GLU A 82 -0.98 8.74 5.66
N CYS A 83 -0.54 8.57 6.91
CA CYS A 83 0.87 8.57 7.29
C CYS A 83 1.52 7.19 7.11
N TRP A 84 0.78 6.14 6.76
CA TRP A 84 1.34 4.79 6.61
C TRP A 84 1.44 4.38 5.15
N ILE A 85 2.60 3.87 4.73
CA ILE A 85 2.84 3.44 3.35
C ILE A 85 3.26 1.98 3.30
N CYS A 86 2.71 1.24 2.33
CA CYS A 86 3.16 -0.11 2.04
C CYS A 86 4.53 -0.09 1.35
N PRO A 87 5.57 -0.75 1.89
CA PRO A 87 6.90 -0.78 1.25
C PRO A 87 6.88 -1.47 -0.12
N ASP A 88 5.92 -2.37 -0.34
CA ASP A 88 5.84 -3.14 -1.59
C ASP A 88 4.97 -2.45 -2.63
N CYS A 89 3.91 -1.73 -2.25
CA CYS A 89 3.01 -1.07 -3.21
C CYS A 89 3.29 0.42 -3.37
N TRP A 90 3.93 1.05 -2.38
CA TRP A 90 4.08 2.50 -2.25
C TRP A 90 2.75 3.25 -2.24
N LEU A 91 1.69 2.54 -1.83
CA LEU A 91 0.36 3.09 -1.62
C LEU A 91 0.14 3.25 -0.12
N GLY A 92 -0.61 4.29 0.22
CA GLY A 92 -1.02 4.58 1.57
C GLY A 92 -1.90 3.49 2.16
N CYS A 93 -1.97 3.49 3.48
CA CYS A 93 -2.95 2.73 4.22
C CYS A 93 -4.33 3.39 4.07
N GLY A 94 -5.38 2.58 4.13
CA GLY A 94 -6.75 3.04 4.11
C GLY A 94 -7.66 2.08 4.85
N LEU A 95 -8.87 2.53 5.12
CA LEU A 95 -9.94 1.71 5.65
C LEU A 95 -10.42 0.74 4.57
N LEU A 96 -10.42 -0.55 4.89
CA LEU A 96 -10.85 -1.64 4.03
C LEU A 96 -11.99 -2.38 4.70
N TRP A 97 -12.96 -2.80 3.89
CA TRP A 97 -14.13 -3.52 4.35
C TRP A 97 -13.96 -5.02 4.14
N ILE A 98 -14.42 -5.79 5.12
CA ILE A 98 -14.53 -7.24 5.03
C ILE A 98 -15.90 -7.54 4.46
N ASP A 99 -15.96 -7.91 3.18
CA ASP A 99 -17.22 -8.08 2.46
C ASP A 99 -18.03 -9.24 3.08
N ARG A 100 -19.31 -8.98 3.33
CA ARG A 100 -20.25 -9.97 3.83
C ARG A 100 -21.61 -9.80 3.22
N PRO A 101 -22.26 -10.92 2.84
CA PRO A 101 -23.58 -10.82 2.25
C PRO A 101 -24.72 -10.49 3.25
N TRP A 102 -24.56 -10.59 4.59
CA TRP A 102 -25.75 -10.51 5.49
C TRP A 102 -25.62 -9.87 6.90
N ARG A 103 -24.47 -9.37 7.38
CA ARG A 103 -24.37 -8.78 8.75
C ARG A 103 -23.05 -8.02 9.04
N SER A 104 -23.18 -6.88 9.71
CA SER A 104 -22.16 -6.02 10.35
C SER A 104 -20.78 -6.00 9.70
N ASP A 105 -20.51 -4.92 8.99
CA ASP A 105 -19.25 -4.70 8.28
C ASP A 105 -18.09 -4.63 9.29
N TRP A 106 -17.23 -5.64 9.30
CA TRP A 106 -15.93 -5.46 9.94
C TRP A 106 -15.06 -4.66 8.99
N GLN A 107 -14.31 -3.75 9.57
CA GLN A 107 -13.38 -2.90 8.85
C GLN A 107 -12.00 -3.08 9.45
N PHE A 108 -10.97 -2.95 8.63
CA PHE A 108 -9.59 -2.99 9.08
C PHE A 108 -8.77 -1.98 8.29
N TYR A 109 -7.62 -1.59 8.82
CA TYR A 109 -6.71 -0.70 8.12
C TYR A 109 -5.58 -1.50 7.47
N GLY A 110 -5.33 -1.26 6.19
CA GLY A 110 -4.26 -1.89 5.44
C GLY A 110 -3.94 -1.15 4.14
N CYS A 111 -2.90 -1.61 3.43
CA CYS A 111 -2.56 -1.08 2.11
C CYS A 111 -3.76 -1.16 1.17
N ARG A 112 -4.11 -0.07 0.50
CA ARG A 112 -5.28 0.00 -0.41
C ARG A 112 -5.21 -0.97 -1.60
N ASN A 113 -4.04 -1.52 -1.92
CA ASN A 113 -3.88 -2.49 -3.01
C ASN A 113 -3.70 -3.92 -2.50
N CYS A 114 -2.62 -4.19 -1.76
CA CYS A 114 -2.30 -5.56 -1.33
C CYS A 114 -2.87 -5.97 0.03
N ARG A 115 -3.68 -5.11 0.67
CA ARG A 115 -4.31 -5.30 1.99
C ARG A 115 -3.34 -5.51 3.16
N ARG A 116 -2.02 -5.54 2.96
CA ARG A 116 -1.02 -5.70 4.03
C ARG A 116 -1.20 -4.63 5.11
N SER A 117 -1.28 -5.03 6.38
CA SER A 117 -1.39 -4.13 7.54
C SER A 117 -0.19 -4.17 8.49
N ARG A 118 0.79 -5.03 8.20
CA ARG A 118 2.02 -5.21 8.98
C ARG A 118 3.23 -4.74 8.18
N GLY A 119 4.29 -4.30 8.86
CA GLY A 119 5.50 -3.80 8.21
C GLY A 119 5.27 -2.57 7.32
N LEU A 120 4.24 -1.78 7.61
CA LEU A 120 4.01 -0.49 6.95
C LEU A 120 5.06 0.52 7.44
N LEU A 121 5.50 1.38 6.54
CA LEU A 121 6.43 2.47 6.83
C LEU A 121 5.63 3.68 7.31
N HIS A 122 6.02 4.24 8.45
CA HIS A 122 5.49 5.51 8.90
C HIS A 122 6.19 6.64 8.16
N ARG A 123 5.44 7.38 7.36
CA ARG A 123 5.87 8.54 6.60
C ARG A 123 5.65 9.79 7.46
N THR A 124 6.76 10.43 7.86
CA THR A 124 6.73 11.70 8.62
C THR A 124 6.75 12.94 7.73
N GLN A 125 7.10 12.81 6.45
CA GLN A 125 7.17 13.93 5.48
C GLN A 125 6.49 13.59 4.15
N GLU A 126 6.79 14.33 3.09
CA GLU A 126 6.21 14.11 1.76
C GLU A 126 6.80 12.84 1.08
N MET A 127 6.02 12.27 0.19
CA MET A 127 6.50 11.30 -0.80
C MET A 127 6.64 11.99 -2.16
N VAL A 128 7.84 11.96 -2.71
CA VAL A 128 8.19 12.62 -3.97
C VAL A 128 8.39 11.59 -5.05
N VAL A 129 7.63 11.70 -6.13
CA VAL A 129 7.94 10.95 -7.36
C VAL A 129 9.03 11.68 -8.13
N VAL A 130 10.11 10.96 -8.44
CA VAL A 130 11.28 11.51 -9.13
C VAL A 130 11.37 10.93 -10.53
N PHE A 131 11.59 11.79 -11.52
CA PHE A 131 11.95 11.40 -12.88
C PHE A 131 13.42 11.72 -13.13
N ASP A 132 14.25 10.72 -12.89
CA ASP A 132 15.69 10.79 -13.12
C ASP A 132 16.19 9.46 -13.70
N ASN A 133 16.47 9.44 -15.00
CA ASN A 133 16.92 8.23 -15.68
C ASN A 133 18.30 7.69 -15.25
N ARG A 134 19.03 8.37 -14.35
CA ARG A 134 20.30 7.87 -13.79
C ARG A 134 20.23 7.45 -12.33
N SER A 135 19.17 7.76 -11.61
CA SER A 135 18.98 7.25 -10.26
C SER A 135 18.16 5.96 -10.31
N SER A 136 18.26 5.13 -9.26
CA SER A 136 17.53 3.88 -9.18
C SER A 136 16.78 3.77 -7.87
N GLY A 137 15.52 3.32 -7.94
CA GLY A 137 14.79 2.83 -6.78
C GLY A 137 14.21 3.91 -5.88
N LEU A 138 14.20 3.58 -4.59
CA LEU A 138 13.62 4.38 -3.51
C LEU A 138 14.75 4.83 -2.60
N SER A 139 14.79 6.12 -2.29
CA SER A 139 15.71 6.69 -1.29
C SER A 139 14.89 7.36 -0.19
N CYS A 140 15.26 7.09 1.06
CA CYS A 140 14.71 7.76 2.23
C CYS A 140 15.81 8.60 2.86
N GLN A 141 15.60 9.92 2.93
CA GLN A 141 16.53 10.85 3.57
C GLN A 141 15.73 11.79 4.46
N GLU A 142 16.06 11.82 5.76
CA GLU A 142 15.43 12.72 6.75
C GLU A 142 13.89 12.62 6.82
N GLY A 143 13.31 11.46 6.46
CA GLY A 143 11.86 11.25 6.42
C GLY A 143 11.19 11.59 5.09
N LEU A 144 11.91 12.22 4.15
CA LEU A 144 11.50 12.41 2.77
C LEU A 144 11.71 11.12 1.98
N ILE A 145 10.63 10.58 1.43
CA ILE A 145 10.69 9.39 0.57
C ILE A 145 10.72 9.87 -0.88
N ARG A 146 11.82 9.61 -1.60
CA ARG A 146 11.94 9.86 -3.03
C ARG A 146 11.88 8.53 -3.77
N ALA A 147 10.90 8.39 -4.65
CA ALA A 147 10.64 7.17 -5.39
C ALA A 147 10.78 7.44 -6.89
N ASN A 148 11.76 6.79 -7.53
CA ASN A 148 11.98 6.99 -8.95
C ASN A 148 10.94 6.21 -9.78
N TRP A 149 10.14 6.95 -10.56
CA TRP A 149 9.07 6.38 -11.39
C TRP A 149 9.59 5.34 -12.39
N PHE A 150 10.79 5.54 -12.95
CA PHE A 150 11.38 4.62 -13.93
C PHE A 150 11.61 3.20 -13.40
N THR A 151 11.68 3.03 -12.08
CA THR A 151 11.86 1.72 -11.45
C THR A 151 10.63 0.83 -11.56
N ARG A 152 9.42 1.40 -11.50
CA ARG A 152 8.17 0.62 -11.47
C ARG A 152 7.27 0.86 -12.67
N ARG A 153 7.29 2.08 -13.21
CA ARG A 153 6.42 2.54 -14.31
C ARG A 153 4.92 2.32 -14.04
N THR A 154 4.53 2.36 -12.77
CA THR A 154 3.15 2.28 -12.27
C THR A 154 2.90 3.41 -11.28
N LEU A 155 1.65 3.87 -11.19
CA LEU A 155 1.26 4.89 -10.22
C LEU A 155 1.31 4.38 -8.79
N PHE A 156 1.69 5.27 -7.87
CA PHE A 156 1.71 5.06 -6.43
C PHE A 156 1.30 6.36 -5.72
N ASP A 157 1.25 6.39 -4.39
CA ASP A 157 0.92 7.62 -3.68
C ASP A 157 2.14 8.55 -3.63
N PHE A 158 1.96 9.79 -4.08
CA PHE A 158 2.96 10.84 -3.98
C PHE A 158 2.26 12.17 -3.69
N ASP A 159 3.00 13.13 -3.17
CA ASP A 159 2.52 14.48 -2.84
C ASP A 159 3.17 15.54 -3.74
N ARG A 160 4.35 15.22 -4.32
CA ARG A 160 5.13 16.12 -5.17
C ARG A 160 5.80 15.37 -6.33
N ILE A 161 5.98 16.07 -7.44
CA ILE A 161 6.71 15.59 -8.62
C ILE A 161 8.01 16.38 -8.78
N GLU A 162 9.11 15.68 -9.00
CA GLU A 162 10.42 16.26 -9.35
C GLU A 162 10.92 15.67 -10.67
N ILE A 163 11.13 16.52 -11.67
CA ILE A 163 11.59 16.11 -13.00
C ILE A 163 13.02 16.59 -13.19
N ILE A 164 13.99 15.68 -13.10
CA ILE A 164 15.42 16.00 -13.15
C ILE A 164 16.00 15.64 -14.52
N ARG A 165 15.73 14.43 -15.00
CA ARG A 165 16.20 13.89 -16.28
C ARG A 165 15.14 12.94 -16.84
N ALA A 166 14.23 13.50 -17.63
CA ALA A 166 13.16 12.80 -18.31
C ALA A 166 12.99 13.33 -19.73
N THR A 167 12.46 12.50 -20.62
CA THR A 167 12.04 12.94 -21.96
C THR A 167 10.57 13.36 -21.95
N ASP A 168 10.13 14.10 -22.97
CA ASP A 168 8.70 14.39 -23.17
C ASP A 168 7.85 13.11 -23.18
N GLU A 169 8.30 12.04 -23.86
CA GLU A 169 7.58 10.76 -23.92
C GLU A 169 7.38 10.13 -22.54
N ASP A 170 8.39 10.20 -21.67
CA ASP A 170 8.30 9.67 -20.31
C ASP A 170 7.21 10.39 -19.50
N ILE A 171 7.16 11.72 -19.61
CA ILE A 171 6.20 12.55 -18.92
C ILE A 171 4.79 12.37 -19.50
N GLU A 172 4.65 12.31 -20.82
CA GLU A 172 3.37 12.04 -21.47
C GLU A 172 2.81 10.69 -21.05
N ARG A 173 3.64 9.64 -21.02
CA ARG A 173 3.22 8.30 -20.55
C ARG A 173 2.74 8.36 -19.10
N PHE A 174 3.46 9.05 -18.22
CA PHE A 174 3.04 9.23 -16.84
C PHE A 174 1.73 10.01 -16.71
N ALA A 175 1.57 11.11 -17.45
CA ALA A 175 0.36 11.92 -17.44
C ALA A 175 -0.86 11.13 -17.95
N VAL A 176 -0.69 10.27 -18.97
CA VAL A 176 -1.73 9.37 -19.45
C VAL A 176 -2.13 8.35 -18.37
N GLN A 177 -1.16 7.79 -17.63
CA GLN A 177 -1.48 6.91 -16.50
C GLN A 177 -2.27 7.68 -15.43
N ALA A 178 -1.82 8.88 -15.04
CA ALA A 178 -2.49 9.71 -14.05
C ALA A 178 -3.90 10.11 -14.48
N GLY A 179 -4.11 10.42 -15.76
CA GLY A 179 -5.43 10.72 -16.31
C GLY A 179 -6.39 9.53 -16.30
N ASN A 180 -5.85 8.30 -16.40
CA ASN A 180 -6.61 7.05 -16.33
C ASN A 180 -6.58 6.39 -14.93
N ASP A 181 -6.12 7.11 -13.91
CA ASP A 181 -6.08 6.59 -12.56
C ASP A 181 -7.51 6.25 -12.08
N THR A 182 -7.65 5.14 -11.36
CA THR A 182 -8.91 4.69 -10.77
C THR A 182 -8.98 4.96 -9.27
N ASP A 183 -7.86 5.29 -8.62
CA ASP A 183 -7.83 5.62 -7.19
C ASP A 183 -8.35 7.06 -6.97
N SER A 184 -9.59 7.18 -6.48
CA SER A 184 -10.26 8.47 -6.27
C SER A 184 -9.54 9.35 -5.24
N LEU A 185 -8.92 8.77 -4.22
CA LEU A 185 -8.17 9.51 -3.20
C LEU A 185 -6.96 10.17 -3.83
N ARG A 186 -6.20 9.43 -4.64
CA ARG A 186 -5.02 9.96 -5.33
C ARG A 186 -5.40 11.01 -6.38
N ARG A 187 -6.40 10.73 -7.22
CA ARG A 187 -6.88 11.66 -8.26
C ARG A 187 -7.31 13.01 -7.69
N SER A 188 -8.00 13.01 -6.56
CA SER A 188 -8.48 14.25 -5.94
C SER A 188 -7.35 15.21 -5.54
N ARG A 189 -6.14 14.68 -5.34
CA ARG A 189 -4.94 15.45 -4.96
C ARG A 189 -4.21 16.02 -6.17
N TYR A 190 -4.28 15.37 -7.33
CA TYR A 190 -3.48 15.75 -8.50
C TYR A 190 -3.51 17.24 -8.83
N PRO A 191 -4.68 17.91 -8.95
CA PRO A 191 -4.71 19.34 -9.34
C PRO A 191 -4.04 20.31 -8.35
N ARG A 192 -3.64 19.83 -7.17
CA ARG A 192 -3.00 20.61 -6.10
C ARG A 192 -1.51 20.26 -5.93
N MET A 193 -1.00 19.30 -6.69
CA MET A 193 0.38 18.86 -6.55
C MET A 193 1.35 19.88 -7.14
N ARG A 194 2.55 19.94 -6.55
CA ARG A 194 3.64 20.75 -7.10
C ARG A 194 4.49 19.87 -8.00
N CYS A 195 4.78 20.38 -9.20
CA CYS A 195 5.76 19.79 -10.10
C CYS A 195 6.94 20.75 -10.24
N THR A 196 8.15 20.27 -9.96
CA THR A 196 9.37 21.03 -10.18
C THR A 196 10.17 20.41 -11.32
N ILE A 197 10.66 21.25 -12.23
CA ILE A 197 11.53 20.87 -13.34
C ILE A 197 12.94 21.35 -12.99
N GLY A 198 13.90 20.43 -13.03
CA GLY A 198 15.31 20.72 -12.80
C GLY A 198 15.88 21.61 -13.90
N PRO A 199 16.92 22.41 -13.60
CA PRO A 199 17.45 23.42 -14.53
C PRO A 199 18.00 22.84 -15.84
N ASP A 200 18.40 21.57 -15.82
CA ASP A 200 18.99 20.86 -16.96
C ASP A 200 17.98 19.97 -17.72
N CYS A 201 16.71 19.99 -17.32
CA CYS A 201 15.65 19.24 -18.00
C CYS A 201 14.90 20.15 -18.97
N HIS A 202 15.07 19.90 -20.26
CA HIS A 202 14.37 20.63 -21.31
C HIS A 202 13.15 19.85 -21.78
N LEU A 203 11.99 20.17 -21.22
CA LEU A 203 10.70 19.67 -21.70
C LEU A 203 10.11 20.66 -22.71
N SER A 204 9.37 20.13 -23.70
CA SER A 204 8.62 20.97 -24.62
C SER A 204 7.51 21.76 -23.90
N ALA A 205 7.11 22.88 -24.50
CA ALA A 205 5.98 23.67 -24.00
C ALA A 205 4.66 22.87 -23.98
N ASN A 206 4.52 21.85 -24.83
CA ASN A 206 3.36 20.97 -24.82
C ASN A 206 3.32 20.11 -23.56
N THR A 207 4.44 19.48 -23.22
CA THR A 207 4.58 18.65 -22.02
C THR A 207 4.38 19.46 -20.74
N ILE A 208 4.92 20.69 -20.68
CA ILE A 208 4.69 21.59 -19.55
C ILE A 208 3.18 21.87 -19.37
N ARG A 209 2.46 22.15 -20.45
CA ARG A 209 1.00 22.36 -20.41
C ARG A 209 0.24 21.11 -19.95
N ILE A 210 0.67 19.92 -20.37
CA ILE A 210 0.10 18.65 -19.90
C ILE A 210 0.29 18.49 -18.40
N LEU A 211 1.48 18.80 -17.88
CA LEU A 211 1.78 18.77 -16.45
C LEU A 211 0.94 19.78 -15.66
N GLU A 212 0.81 21.02 -16.14
CA GLU A 212 -0.03 22.05 -15.52
C GLU A 212 -1.50 21.61 -15.47
N ASN A 213 -2.03 21.08 -16.57
CA ASN A 213 -3.41 20.59 -16.63
C ASN A 213 -3.65 19.37 -15.72
N SER A 214 -2.65 18.49 -15.58
CA SER A 214 -2.78 17.26 -14.79
C SER A 214 -2.57 17.50 -13.30
N PHE A 215 -1.59 18.33 -12.93
CA PHE A 215 -1.08 18.44 -11.57
C PHE A 215 -1.21 19.84 -10.96
N GLY A 216 -1.63 20.84 -11.73
CA GLY A 216 -1.79 22.21 -11.25
C GLY A 216 -0.53 23.05 -11.44
N ARG A 217 0.33 23.16 -10.42
CA ARG A 217 1.45 24.12 -10.43
C ARG A 217 2.74 23.48 -10.92
N VAL A 218 3.30 24.01 -12.01
CA VAL A 218 4.62 23.65 -12.53
C VAL A 218 5.60 24.80 -12.32
N GLU A 219 6.80 24.49 -11.84
CA GLU A 219 7.86 25.46 -11.61
C GLU A 219 9.17 24.99 -12.20
N GLN A 220 9.90 25.91 -12.83
CA GLN A 220 11.28 25.68 -13.24
C GLN A 220 12.22 26.15 -12.14
N THR A 221 13.14 25.29 -11.73
CA THR A 221 14.15 25.62 -10.73
C THR A 221 15.25 26.42 -11.42
N THR A 222 15.46 27.68 -11.03
CA THR A 222 16.61 28.48 -11.48
C THR A 222 17.86 28.03 -10.73
N ARG A 223 19.00 27.98 -11.42
CA ARG A 223 20.30 27.76 -10.78
C ARG A 223 20.67 28.90 -9.84
#